data_AF-A0A7Y0CVZ3-F1
#
_entry.id   AF-A0A7Y0CVZ3-F1
#
_cell.length_a   1.000
_cell.length_b   1.000
_cell.length_c   1.000
_cell.angle_alpha   90.00
_cell.angle_beta   90.00
_cell.angle_gamma   90.00
#
_symmetry.space_group_name_H-M   'P 1'
#
loop_
_entity.id
_entity.type
_entity.pdbx_description
1 polymer ?
#
loop_
_entity_poly.entity_id
_entity_poly.type
_entity_poly.pdbx_seq_one_letter_code
_entity_poly.pdbx_strand_id
1 'polypeptide(L)' 'ALTSAVNAYCHRHGLVTLTAGTFGNVMRFLPPLSAGDDLLNEGLDILGQAFAANA' A
#
# COMPACT_ATOMS: atom_id res chain seq x y z
N ALA A 1 9.21 -3.34 10.87
CA ALA A 1 10.20 -2.72 9.97
C ALA A 1 9.69 -2.71 8.53
N LEU A 2 9.52 -3.87 7.89
CA LEU A 2 9.07 -3.97 6.49
C LEU A 2 7.75 -3.25 6.19
N THR A 3 6.69 -3.48 6.98
CA THR A 3 5.38 -2.84 6.79
C THR A 3 5.47 -1.31 6.78
N SER A 4 6.28 -0.72 7.66
CA SER A 4 6.49 0.73 7.72
C SER A 4 7.27 1.23 6.50
N ALA A 5 8.28 0.49 6.05
CA ALA A 5 9.06 0.82 4.85
C ALA A 5 8.21 0.78 3.57
N VAL A 6 7.39 -0.27 3.41
CA VAL A 6 6.42 -0.42 2.31
C VAL A 6 5.39 0.71 2.36
N ASN A 7 4.78 0.99 3.51
CA ASN A 7 3.82 2.09 3.65
C ASN A 7 4.43 3.45 3.28
N ALA A 8 5.66 3.72 3.73
CA ALA A 8 6.36 4.95 3.40
C ALA A 8 6.70 5.04 1.91
N TYR A 9 7.03 3.92 1.25
CA TYR A 9 7.22 3.89 -0.19
C TYR A 9 5.93 4.24 -0.92
N CYS A 10 4.81 3.61 -0.58
CA CYS A 10 3.51 3.89 -1.19
C CYS A 10 3.14 5.38 -1.08
N HIS A 11 3.28 5.95 0.11
CA HIS A 11 2.97 7.37 0.35
C HIS A 11 3.83 8.32 -0.50
N ARG A 12 5.13 8.00 -0.69
CA ARG A 12 6.02 8.80 -1.56
C ARG A 12 5.66 8.73 -3.04
N HIS A 13 4.97 7.68 -3.46
CA HIS A 13 4.54 7.46 -4.85
C HIS A 13 3.05 7.78 -5.06
N GLY A 14 2.43 8.55 -4.15
CA GLY A 14 1.06 9.03 -4.30
C GLY A 14 -0.03 8.02 -3.91
N LEU A 15 0.34 6.84 -3.39
CA LEU A 15 -0.62 5.84 -2.92
C LEU A 15 -0.80 5.93 -1.40
N VAL A 16 -2.00 6.29 -0.95
CA VAL A 16 -2.34 6.31 0.48
C VAL A 16 -2.72 4.91 0.95
N THR A 17 -1.85 4.30 1.77
CA THR A 17 -2.09 3.01 2.43
C THR A 17 -2.26 3.15 3.93
N LEU A 18 -2.90 2.16 4.55
CA LEU A 18 -3.11 2.07 6.00
C LEU A 18 -2.38 0.84 6.57
N THR A 19 -1.75 1.03 7.73
CA THR A 19 -1.20 -0.06 8.54
C THR A 19 -2.16 -0.43 9.69
N ALA A 20 -2.11 -1.67 10.17
CA ALA A 20 -2.96 -2.17 11.24
C ALA A 20 -2.30 -3.32 12.04
N GLY A 21 -3.06 -3.87 12.99
CA GLY A 21 -2.70 -5.05 13.78
C GLY A 21 -1.84 -4.72 15.01
N THR A 22 -1.99 -5.50 16.08
CA THR A 22 -1.27 -5.32 17.35
C THR A 22 0.25 -5.31 17.19
N PHE A 23 0.77 -6.08 16.23
CA PHE A 23 2.20 -6.18 15.95
C PHE A 23 2.69 -5.21 14.87
N GLY A 24 1.81 -4.34 14.34
CA GLY A 24 2.17 -3.35 13.31
C GLY A 24 2.67 -3.97 12.00
N ASN A 25 2.26 -5.20 11.69
CA ASN A 25 2.74 -5.99 10.55
C ASN A 25 1.65 -6.24 9.49
N VAL A 26 0.51 -5.55 9.56
CA VAL A 26 -0.59 -5.69 8.61
C VAL A 26 -0.73 -4.43 7.76
N MET A 27 -0.83 -4.60 6.45
CA MET A 27 -1.33 -3.59 5.50
C MET A 27 -2.82 -3.84 5.28
N ARG A 28 -3.67 -2.82 5.41
CA ARG A 28 -5.10 -2.94 5.06
C ARG A 28 -5.45 -2.01 3.91
N PHE A 29 -6.31 -2.49 3.03
CA PHE A 29 -6.81 -1.76 1.87
C PHE A 29 -8.29 -1.47 2.09
N LEU A 30 -8.64 -0.18 2.13
CA LEU A 30 -10.00 0.31 2.28
C LEU A 30 -10.30 1.36 1.19
N PRO A 31 -10.22 1.00 -0.10
CA PRO A 31 -10.61 1.91 -1.17
C PRO A 31 -12.12 2.18 -1.10
N PRO A 32 -12.61 3.33 -1.58
CA PRO A 32 -14.03 3.55 -1.74
C PRO A 32 -14.59 2.57 -2.79
N LEU A 33 -15.80 2.08 -2.57
CA LEU A 33 -16.47 1.15 -3.51
C LEU A 33 -16.77 1.78 -4.89
N SER A 34 -16.69 3.10 -4.98
CA SER A 34 -16.84 3.86 -6.23
C SER A 34 -15.52 4.08 -6.98
N ALA A 35 -14.38 3.59 -6.46
CA ALA A 35 -13.11 3.65 -7.18
C ALA A 35 -13.20 2.80 -8.46
N GLY A 36 -12.71 3.34 -9.58
CA GLY A 36 -12.61 2.59 -10.82
C GLY A 36 -11.48 1.56 -10.78
N ASP A 37 -11.64 0.47 -11.53
CA ASP A 37 -10.70 -0.64 -11.56
C ASP A 37 -9.29 -0.20 -11.99
N ASP A 38 -9.16 0.75 -12.92
CA ASP A 38 -7.87 1.25 -13.37
C ASP A 38 -7.06 1.89 -12.23
N LEU A 39 -7.73 2.67 -11.38
CA LEU A 39 -7.09 3.30 -10.22
C LEU A 39 -6.71 2.26 -9.15
N LEU A 40 -7.53 1.22 -8.99
CA LEU A 40 -7.21 0.11 -8.08
C LEU A 40 -5.99 -0.66 -8.56
N ASN A 41 -5.92 -0.95 -9.86
CA ASN A 41 -4.78 -1.64 -10.47
C ASN A 41 -3.50 -0.80 -10.37
N GLU A 42 -3.56 0.50 -10.66
CA GLU A 42 -2.42 1.42 -10.47
C GLU A 42 -1.90 1.38 -9.02
N GLY A 43 -2.82 1.42 -8.04
CA GLY A 43 -2.44 1.29 -6.63
C GLY A 43 -1.79 -0.05 -6.29
N LEU A 44 -2.28 -1.15 -6.87
CA LEU A 44 -1.69 -2.48 -6.67
C LEU A 44 -0.33 -2.62 -7.35
N ASP A 45 -0.11 -1.97 -8.49
CA ASP A 45 1.19 -1.92 -9.17
C ASP A 45 2.24 -1.20 -8.32
N ILE A 46 1.89 -0.02 -7.77
CA ILE A 46 2.75 0.72 -6.84
C ILE A 46 3.07 -0.13 -5.60
N LEU A 47 2.07 -0.84 -5.07
CA LEU A 47 2.27 -1.75 -3.93
C LEU A 47 3.26 -2.88 -4.29
N GLY A 48 3.13 -3.48 -5.46
CA GLY A 48 4.06 -4.50 -5.95
C GLY A 48 5.50 -3.99 -6.05
N GLN A 49 5.69 -2.78 -6.59
CA GLN A 49 6.98 -2.10 -6.64
C GLN A 49 7.53 -1.82 -5.24
N ALA A 50 6.68 -1.41 -4.29
CA ALA A 50 7.06 -1.17 -2.90
C ALA A 50 7.63 -2.44 -2.25
N PHE A 51 7.00 -3.60 -2.46
CA PHE A 51 7.52 -4.86 -1.96
C PHE A 51 8.85 -5.24 -2.63
N ALA A 52 8.95 -5.14 -3.95
CA ALA A 52 10.19 -5.46 -4.67
C ALA A 52 11.38 -4.58 -4.24
N ALA A 53 11.15 -3.30 -3.94
CA ALA A 53 12.18 -2.35 -3.53
C ALA A 53 12.60 -2.47 -2.06
N ASN A 54 11.83 -3.17 -1.21
CA ASN A 54 12.08 -3.30 0.22
C ASN A 54 12.20 -4.76 0.69
N ALA A 55 12.27 -5.72 -0.24
CA ALA A 55 12.48 -7.15 0.01
C ALA A 55 13.94 -7.45 0.38
#